data_AF-A0A529U3N6-F1
#
_entry.id   AF-A0A529U3N6-F1
#
_cell.length_a   1.000
_cell.length_b   1.000
_cell.length_c   1.000
_cell.angle_alpha   90.00
_cell.angle_beta   90.00
_cell.angle_gamma   90.00
#
_symmetry.space_group_name_H-M   'P 1'
#
loop_
_entity.id
_entity.type
_entity.pdbx_description
1 polymer ?
#
loop_
_entity_poly.entity_id
_entity_poly.type
_entity_poly.pdbx_seq_one_letter_code
_entity_poly.pdbx_strand_id
1 'polypeptide(L)'
;MSIGGVGWELHIIRQNVQQRRGRIRTIGTYQIYRNGVPQRNLKGTSVEAKGPGDNNVAGNGRRIEAGRYPLATQAGAHYVTIGYLVSNDCDQTPKPGLELRQTGNRREILVHPGHGFLASIGCINLTSALASANTDIPFVDSRDRIIAAIDDLRAFAGNAFPHYNGQPIDNAWVVIDGEP
;
A
#
# COMPACT_ATOMS: atom_id res chain seq x y z
N MET A 1 -4.99 -15.45 4.22
CA MET A 1 -5.51 -15.58 2.85
C MET A 1 -4.35 -15.64 1.86
N SER A 2 -4.02 -16.85 1.41
CA SER A 2 -3.01 -16.98 0.36
C SER A 2 -3.37 -16.16 -0.89
N ILE A 3 -2.35 -15.72 -1.62
CA ILE A 3 -2.50 -15.19 -2.98
C ILE A 3 -3.31 -16.14 -3.87
N GLY A 4 -4.02 -15.58 -4.86
CA GLY A 4 -4.76 -16.37 -5.83
C GLY A 4 -3.85 -17.03 -6.87
N GLY A 5 -2.60 -16.58 -7.01
CA GLY A 5 -1.66 -17.08 -8.01
C GLY A 5 -1.98 -16.63 -9.42
N VAL A 6 -2.85 -15.61 -9.56
CA VAL A 6 -3.36 -15.11 -10.84
C VAL A 6 -3.32 -13.59 -10.86
N GLY A 7 -2.94 -13.03 -12.01
CA GLY A 7 -2.82 -11.59 -12.19
C GLY A 7 -1.66 -10.98 -11.43
N TRP A 8 -1.77 -9.69 -11.12
CA TRP A 8 -0.82 -8.95 -10.31
C TRP A 8 -1.31 -8.88 -8.87
N GLU A 9 -0.48 -9.30 -7.92
CA GLU A 9 -0.88 -9.36 -6.51
C GLU A 9 0.21 -8.76 -5.61
N LEU A 10 -0.14 -7.71 -4.85
CA LEU A 10 0.64 -7.24 -3.70
C LEU A 10 0.16 -8.01 -2.47
N HIS A 11 0.93 -9.00 -2.04
CA HIS A 11 0.62 -9.78 -0.85
C HIS A 11 1.24 -9.15 0.38
N ILE A 12 0.44 -8.96 1.42
CA ILE A 12 0.83 -8.41 2.71
C ILE A 12 0.50 -9.44 3.78
N ILE A 13 1.46 -9.75 4.63
CA ILE A 13 1.27 -10.59 5.81
C ILE A 13 1.58 -9.75 7.04
N ARG A 14 0.55 -9.41 7.81
CA ARG A 14 0.67 -8.68 9.07
C ARG A 14 1.30 -9.58 10.12
N GLN A 15 2.29 -9.07 10.84
CA GLN A 15 3.13 -9.87 11.74
C GLN A 15 3.01 -9.44 13.18
N ASN A 16 3.15 -8.14 13.45
CA ASN A 16 3.19 -7.64 14.82
C ASN A 16 2.76 -6.17 14.91
N VAL A 17 2.59 -5.72 16.15
CA VAL A 17 2.30 -4.32 16.48
C VAL A 17 3.55 -3.67 17.09
N GLN A 18 3.78 -2.41 16.72
CA GLN A 18 4.83 -1.57 17.30
C GLN A 18 4.21 -0.35 17.97
N GLN A 19 4.74 0.02 19.14
CA GLN A 19 4.29 1.18 19.90
C GLN A 19 5.45 2.14 20.16
N ARG A 20 5.21 3.44 19.96
CA ARG A 20 6.17 4.51 20.27
C ARG A 20 5.42 5.72 20.83
N ARG A 21 5.66 6.05 22.10
CA ARG A 21 5.08 7.22 22.77
C ARG A 21 3.55 7.32 22.59
N GLY A 22 2.84 6.22 22.83
CA GLY A 22 1.38 6.13 22.67
C GLY A 22 0.87 5.99 21.22
N ARG A 23 1.74 6.16 20.20
CA ARG A 23 1.39 5.86 18.81
C ARG A 23 1.56 4.38 18.54
N ILE A 24 0.65 3.81 17.78
CA ILE A 24 0.62 2.38 17.45
C ILE A 24 0.61 2.23 15.93
N ARG A 25 1.45 1.34 15.40
CA ARG A 25 1.45 0.92 14.00
C ARG A 25 1.51 -0.59 13.89
N THR A 26 1.00 -1.10 12.78
CA THR A 26 1.07 -2.51 12.41
C THR A 26 2.23 -2.69 11.46
N ILE A 27 3.02 -3.72 11.68
CA ILE A 27 4.12 -4.13 10.80
C ILE A 27 3.76 -5.46 10.16
N GLY A 28 4.00 -5.54 8.86
CA GLY A 28 3.93 -6.78 8.10
C GLY A 28 5.06 -6.89 7.09
N THR A 29 5.11 -8.01 6.39
CA THR A 29 5.92 -8.17 5.18
C THR A 29 5.05 -7.99 3.95
N TYR A 30 5.64 -7.48 2.86
CA TYR A 30 5.00 -7.55 1.56
C TYR A 30 5.89 -8.21 0.50
N GLN A 31 5.24 -8.81 -0.49
CA GLN A 31 5.85 -9.35 -1.71
C GLN A 31 4.89 -9.16 -2.87
N ILE A 32 5.41 -8.67 -4.01
CA ILE A 32 4.64 -8.58 -5.26
C ILE A 32 4.81 -9.85 -6.08
N TYR A 33 3.71 -10.33 -6.66
CA TYR A 33 3.62 -11.51 -7.52
C TYR A 33 3.00 -11.15 -8.87
N ARG A 34 3.44 -11.84 -9.92
CA ARG A 34 2.80 -11.87 -11.24
C ARG A 34 2.45 -13.30 -11.59
N ASN A 35 1.17 -13.62 -11.70
CA ASN A 35 0.66 -14.99 -11.92
C ASN A 35 1.31 -16.01 -10.96
N GLY A 36 1.36 -15.67 -9.67
CA GLY A 36 1.97 -16.50 -8.63
C GLY A 36 3.50 -16.50 -8.60
N VAL A 37 4.18 -15.82 -9.52
CA VAL A 37 5.65 -15.73 -9.55
C VAL A 37 6.13 -14.50 -8.76
N PRO A 38 6.93 -14.68 -7.69
CA PRO A 38 7.43 -13.57 -6.89
C PRO A 38 8.42 -12.72 -7.68
N GLN A 39 8.24 -11.39 -7.61
CA GLN A 39 9.15 -10.44 -8.24
C GLN A 39 10.35 -10.15 -7.32
N ARG A 40 11.55 -10.52 -7.76
CA ARG A 40 12.78 -10.67 -6.94
C ARG A 40 13.07 -9.49 -6.00
N ASN A 41 12.87 -8.25 -6.46
CA ASN A 41 13.22 -7.04 -5.73
C ASN A 41 12.01 -6.25 -5.22
N LEU A 42 10.79 -6.75 -5.40
CA LEU A 42 9.56 -6.07 -5.02
C LEU A 42 8.97 -6.68 -3.75
N LYS A 43 9.75 -6.53 -2.68
CA LYS A 43 9.42 -7.04 -1.34
C LYS A 43 10.00 -6.15 -0.25
N GLY A 44 9.43 -6.25 0.94
CA GLY A 44 9.89 -5.48 2.09
C GLY A 44 8.89 -5.52 3.24
N THR A 45 8.75 -4.39 3.91
CA THR A 45 7.88 -4.19 5.07
C THR A 45 6.67 -3.35 4.70
N SER A 46 5.48 -3.79 5.12
CA SER A 46 4.28 -2.97 5.11
C SER A 46 4.10 -2.31 6.48
N VAL A 47 3.62 -1.07 6.47
CA VAL A 47 3.29 -0.32 7.68
C VAL A 47 1.87 0.22 7.55
N GLU A 48 1.04 -0.08 8.56
CA GLU A 48 -0.37 0.31 8.58
C GLU A 48 -0.75 0.91 9.95
N ALA A 49 -1.92 1.55 10.02
CA ALA A 49 -2.50 1.99 11.29
C ALA A 49 -2.80 0.81 12.23
N LYS A 50 -3.18 1.13 13.48
CA LYS A 50 -3.53 0.13 14.51
C LYS A 50 -4.68 -0.79 14.08
N GLY A 51 -4.67 -2.01 14.58
CA GLY A 51 -5.75 -2.99 14.44
C GLY A 51 -6.76 -2.99 15.60
N PRO A 52 -7.69 -3.96 15.60
CA PRO A 52 -7.98 -4.86 14.47
C PRO A 52 -8.50 -4.09 13.25
N GLY A 53 -8.49 -4.69 12.06
CA GLY A 53 -9.10 -4.08 10.88
C GLY A 53 -10.61 -3.82 11.06
N ASP A 54 -11.13 -2.76 10.45
CA ASP A 54 -12.57 -2.46 10.45
C ASP A 54 -12.97 -1.61 9.23
N ASN A 55 -13.69 -2.23 8.29
CA ASN A 55 -14.19 -1.62 7.07
C ASN A 55 -15.61 -1.03 7.21
N ASN A 56 -16.29 -1.27 8.33
CA ASN A 56 -17.69 -0.87 8.52
C ASN A 56 -17.79 0.59 8.99
N VAL A 57 -16.77 1.12 9.67
CA VAL A 57 -16.79 2.48 10.24
C VAL A 57 -15.70 3.37 9.61
N ALA A 58 -16.13 4.42 8.92
CA ALA A 58 -15.22 5.46 8.44
C ALA A 58 -14.61 6.25 9.60
N GLY A 59 -13.35 6.66 9.48
CA GLY A 59 -12.70 7.52 10.49
C GLY A 59 -12.41 6.87 11.86
N ASN A 60 -12.58 5.55 12.01
CA ASN A 60 -12.36 4.83 13.28
C ASN A 60 -10.89 4.74 13.76
N GLY A 61 -9.94 5.33 13.01
CA GLY A 61 -8.52 5.30 13.36
C GLY A 61 -7.82 3.95 13.14
N ARG A 62 -8.47 2.96 12.51
CA ARG A 62 -7.96 1.60 12.31
C ARG A 62 -7.52 1.33 10.88
N ARG A 63 -6.74 0.27 10.69
CA ARG A 63 -6.43 -0.36 9.39
C ARG A 63 -7.68 -0.99 8.75
N ILE A 64 -7.64 -1.30 7.46
CA ILE A 64 -8.68 -2.11 6.81
C ILE A 64 -8.62 -3.58 7.26
N GLU A 65 -9.68 -4.34 7.06
CA GLU A 65 -9.71 -5.77 7.40
C GLU A 65 -8.75 -6.59 6.52
N ALA A 66 -8.32 -7.75 7.01
CA ALA A 66 -7.68 -8.75 6.15
C ALA A 66 -8.64 -9.15 5.01
N GLY A 67 -8.12 -9.36 3.80
CA GLY A 67 -8.95 -9.60 2.62
C GLY A 67 -8.24 -9.33 1.31
N ARG A 68 -9.00 -9.39 0.22
CA ARG A 68 -8.50 -9.19 -1.15
C ARG A 68 -9.22 -8.01 -1.80
N TYR A 69 -8.46 -6.99 -2.16
CA TYR A 69 -8.97 -5.70 -2.59
C TYR A 69 -8.52 -5.41 -4.03
N PRO A 70 -9.45 -5.21 -4.98
CA PRO A 70 -9.10 -4.80 -6.33
C PRO A 70 -8.40 -3.45 -6.35
N LEU A 71 -7.46 -3.28 -7.27
CA LEU A 71 -6.72 -2.03 -7.44
C LEU A 71 -7.36 -1.12 -8.49
N ALA A 72 -7.19 0.18 -8.28
CA ALA A 72 -7.49 1.22 -9.24
C ALA A 72 -6.38 2.27 -9.28
N THR A 73 -6.29 3.02 -10.38
CA THR A 73 -5.47 4.22 -10.45
C THR A 73 -6.08 5.29 -9.54
N GLN A 74 -5.26 5.93 -8.71
CA GLN A 74 -5.68 6.95 -7.75
C GLN A 74 -5.79 8.33 -8.42
N ALA A 75 -6.89 9.04 -8.15
CA ALA A 75 -7.19 10.38 -8.69
C ALA A 75 -7.41 11.43 -7.59
N GLY A 76 -6.46 11.58 -6.66
CA GLY A 76 -6.56 12.53 -5.56
C GLY A 76 -5.72 13.79 -5.77
N ALA A 77 -5.92 14.80 -4.90
CA ALA A 77 -5.08 16.01 -4.90
C ALA A 77 -3.66 15.75 -4.37
N HIS A 78 -3.54 14.88 -3.35
CA HIS A 78 -2.25 14.59 -2.70
C HIS A 78 -1.54 13.37 -3.27
N TYR A 79 -2.29 12.44 -3.84
CA TYR A 79 -1.77 11.18 -4.40
C TYR A 79 -2.41 10.91 -5.76
N VAL A 80 -1.60 10.47 -6.71
CA VAL A 80 -2.05 10.02 -8.03
C VAL A 80 -1.24 8.81 -8.50
N THR A 81 -1.79 7.96 -9.36
CA THR A 81 -1.00 6.87 -9.98
C THR A 81 -0.24 7.35 -11.22
N ILE A 82 -0.85 8.23 -12.01
CA ILE A 82 -0.32 8.77 -13.26
C ILE A 82 -0.07 10.26 -13.07
N GLY A 83 1.13 10.74 -13.43
CA GLY A 83 1.49 12.15 -13.36
C GLY A 83 1.87 12.65 -11.97
N TYR A 84 2.34 11.76 -11.08
CA TYR A 84 2.89 12.17 -9.78
C TYR A 84 4.22 12.92 -9.95
N LEU A 85 4.55 13.75 -8.97
CA LEU A 85 5.82 14.44 -8.88
C LEU A 85 6.88 13.53 -8.24
N VAL A 86 8.04 13.41 -8.91
CA VAL A 86 9.22 12.74 -8.34
C VAL A 86 10.03 13.78 -7.57
N SER A 87 9.88 13.80 -6.24
CA SER A 87 10.62 14.70 -5.35
C SER A 87 11.08 13.96 -4.09
N ASN A 88 12.27 14.30 -3.60
CA ASN A 88 12.80 13.82 -2.31
C ASN A 88 12.19 14.54 -1.11
N ASP A 89 11.49 15.65 -1.36
CA ASP A 89 10.76 16.41 -0.36
C ASP A 89 9.39 15.75 -0.10
N CYS A 90 9.14 15.36 1.16
CA CYS A 90 7.92 14.70 1.57
C CYS A 90 6.70 15.62 1.61
N ASP A 91 6.86 16.94 1.49
CA ASP A 91 5.75 17.88 1.48
C ASP A 91 5.22 18.14 0.05
N GLN A 92 6.00 17.78 -0.97
CA GLN A 92 5.62 17.98 -2.38
C GLN A 92 4.52 17.01 -2.85
N THR A 93 3.53 17.52 -3.58
CA THR A 93 2.38 16.76 -4.09
C THR A 93 2.10 17.07 -5.56
N PRO A 94 1.48 16.17 -6.34
CA PRO A 94 0.94 14.88 -5.90
C PRO A 94 2.02 13.78 -5.85
N LYS A 95 1.92 12.88 -4.87
CA LYS A 95 2.81 11.72 -4.66
C LYS A 95 2.28 10.49 -5.41
N PRO A 96 3.12 9.48 -5.69
CA PRO A 96 2.65 8.23 -6.27
C PRO A 96 1.70 7.51 -5.30
N GLY A 97 0.68 6.84 -5.81
CA GLY A 97 -0.20 5.99 -5.00
C GLY A 97 -1.12 5.11 -5.84
N LEU A 98 -1.65 4.05 -5.23
CA LEU A 98 -2.66 3.13 -5.79
C LEU A 98 -3.88 3.09 -4.86
N GLU A 99 -5.08 3.01 -5.42
CA GLU A 99 -6.31 2.95 -4.64
C GLU A 99 -6.76 1.49 -4.44
N LEU A 100 -7.12 1.12 -3.22
CA LEU A 100 -7.85 -0.10 -2.92
C LEU A 100 -9.35 0.15 -3.05
N ARG A 101 -10.01 -0.63 -3.90
CA ARG A 101 -11.46 -0.66 -4.04
C ARG A 101 -12.09 -1.71 -3.11
N GLN A 102 -13.42 -1.66 -2.99
CA GLN A 102 -14.21 -2.62 -2.20
C GLN A 102 -13.82 -2.66 -0.70
N THR A 103 -13.47 -1.51 -0.13
CA THR A 103 -13.07 -1.37 1.28
C THR A 103 -14.26 -1.06 2.21
N GLY A 104 -15.46 -1.53 1.85
CA GLY A 104 -16.70 -1.31 2.61
C GLY A 104 -17.10 0.16 2.66
N ASN A 105 -17.32 0.69 3.87
CA ASN A 105 -17.68 2.10 4.11
C ASN A 105 -16.46 3.04 4.11
N ARG A 106 -15.26 2.50 3.88
CA ARG A 106 -14.01 3.26 3.79
C ARG A 106 -13.82 3.73 2.36
N ARG A 107 -13.20 4.89 2.20
CA ARG A 107 -12.81 5.45 0.90
C ARG A 107 -11.37 5.91 0.98
N GLU A 108 -10.75 6.09 -0.17
CA GLU A 108 -9.38 6.60 -0.29
C GLU A 108 -8.38 5.80 0.57
N ILE A 109 -8.55 4.48 0.60
CA ILE A 109 -7.57 3.58 1.18
C ILE A 109 -6.52 3.33 0.12
N LEU A 110 -5.30 3.77 0.39
CA LEU A 110 -4.24 3.79 -0.61
C LEU A 110 -3.05 2.90 -0.23
N VAL A 111 -2.35 2.41 -1.24
CA VAL A 111 -0.92 2.05 -1.10
C VAL A 111 -0.11 3.27 -1.52
N HIS A 112 0.61 3.89 -0.59
CA HIS A 112 1.32 5.15 -0.84
C HIS A 112 2.55 5.35 0.04
N PRO A 113 3.43 6.33 -0.25
CA PRO A 113 4.66 6.54 0.48
C PRO A 113 4.42 6.93 1.95
N GLY A 114 5.08 6.23 2.86
CA GLY A 114 5.15 6.59 4.26
C GLY A 114 6.27 7.56 4.58
N HIS A 115 6.16 8.25 5.71
CA HIS A 115 7.26 9.01 6.32
C HIS A 115 7.06 9.08 7.84
N GLY A 116 8.14 9.18 8.61
CA GLY A 116 8.07 9.22 10.08
C GLY A 116 7.54 7.90 10.66
N PHE A 117 6.74 7.94 11.73
CA PHE A 117 6.25 6.70 12.35
C PHE A 117 5.25 5.93 11.46
N LEU A 118 4.36 6.65 10.80
CA LEU A 118 3.20 6.18 10.04
C LEU A 118 2.66 7.36 9.24
N ALA A 119 2.31 7.17 7.97
CA ALA A 119 1.65 8.19 7.18
C ALA A 119 0.19 7.79 6.91
N SER A 120 -0.73 8.66 7.34
CA SER A 120 -2.19 8.51 7.22
C SER A 120 -2.81 7.33 8.01
N ILE A 121 -4.14 7.34 8.12
CA ILE A 121 -4.94 6.33 8.79
C ILE A 121 -5.59 5.45 7.72
N GLY A 122 -5.58 4.13 7.92
CA GLY A 122 -6.25 3.18 7.03
C GLY A 122 -5.45 2.75 5.79
N CYS A 123 -4.51 3.57 5.33
CA CYS A 123 -3.65 3.25 4.19
C CYS A 123 -2.49 2.32 4.55
N ILE A 124 -1.79 1.89 3.51
CA ILE A 124 -0.64 0.98 3.54
C ILE A 124 0.59 1.73 3.03
N ASN A 125 1.66 1.74 3.82
CA ASN A 125 2.96 2.24 3.40
C ASN A 125 3.94 1.09 3.16
N LEU A 126 4.71 1.14 2.07
CA LEU A 126 5.75 0.16 1.77
C LEU A 126 7.12 0.72 2.10
N THR A 127 8.00 -0.05 2.73
CA THR A 127 9.35 0.39 3.12
C THR A 127 10.31 -0.79 3.18
N SER A 128 11.60 -0.50 3.26
CA SER A 128 12.63 -1.43 3.70
C SER A 128 12.39 -1.85 5.15
N ALA A 129 13.07 -2.92 5.58
CA ALA A 129 12.96 -3.41 6.94
C ALA A 129 13.28 -2.31 7.96
N LEU A 130 12.37 -2.13 8.92
CA LEU A 130 12.55 -1.18 10.03
C LEU A 130 13.18 -1.92 11.21
N ALA A 131 14.30 -1.40 11.72
CA ALA A 131 15.06 -2.06 12.78
C ALA A 131 14.27 -2.19 14.10
N SER A 132 13.36 -1.26 14.40
CA SER A 132 12.56 -1.29 15.62
C SER A 132 11.35 -0.36 15.56
N ALA A 133 10.54 -0.35 16.64
CA ALA A 133 9.48 0.63 16.85
C ALA A 133 9.98 2.09 16.91
N ASN A 134 11.27 2.31 17.17
CA ASN A 134 11.87 3.64 17.19
C ASN A 134 12.32 4.14 15.82
N THR A 135 12.37 3.27 14.81
CA THR A 135 12.81 3.62 13.45
C THR A 135 11.66 4.22 12.65
N ASP A 136 11.89 5.41 12.08
CA ASP A 136 10.97 6.05 11.14
C ASP A 136 11.04 5.41 9.75
N ILE A 137 9.92 5.48 9.03
CA ILE A 137 9.82 5.18 7.61
C ILE A 137 10.61 6.26 6.85
N PRO A 138 11.67 5.89 6.10
CA PRO A 138 12.38 6.84 5.26
C PRO A 138 11.53 7.17 4.02
N PHE A 139 11.18 8.43 3.83
CA PHE A 139 10.26 8.84 2.75
C PHE A 139 10.75 8.42 1.35
N VAL A 140 12.03 8.66 1.05
CA VAL A 140 12.61 8.35 -0.27
C VAL A 140 12.55 6.85 -0.58
N ASP A 141 12.95 6.00 0.36
CA ASP A 141 12.86 4.54 0.21
C ASP A 141 11.39 4.10 0.05
N SER A 142 10.48 4.67 0.83
CA SER A 142 9.06 4.34 0.72
C SER A 142 8.48 4.76 -0.64
N ARG A 143 8.80 5.98 -1.10
CA ARG A 143 8.38 6.50 -2.40
C ARG A 143 8.87 5.60 -3.54
N ASP A 144 10.15 5.27 -3.56
CA ASP A 144 10.75 4.48 -4.63
C ASP A 144 10.13 3.09 -4.73
N ARG A 145 9.70 2.51 -3.60
CA ARG A 145 8.96 1.24 -3.58
C ARG A 145 7.56 1.34 -4.16
N ILE A 146 6.85 2.44 -3.90
CA ILE A 146 5.55 2.67 -4.54
C ILE A 146 5.71 2.88 -6.04
N ILE A 147 6.70 3.66 -6.47
CA ILE A 147 7.01 3.85 -7.89
C ILE A 147 7.32 2.49 -8.54
N ALA A 148 8.21 1.71 -7.94
CA ALA A 148 8.56 0.38 -8.44
C ALA A 148 7.35 -0.57 -8.53
N ALA A 149 6.42 -0.51 -7.57
CA ALA A 149 5.17 -1.27 -7.62
C ALA A 149 4.26 -0.81 -8.78
N ILE A 150 4.11 0.50 -9.00
CA ILE A 150 3.33 1.06 -10.10
C ILE A 150 3.95 0.70 -11.45
N ASP A 151 5.27 0.80 -11.59
CA ASP A 151 5.99 0.46 -12.82
C ASP A 151 5.88 -1.04 -13.14
N ASP A 152 5.99 -1.90 -12.12
CA ASP A 152 5.81 -3.34 -12.25
C ASP A 152 4.39 -3.69 -12.71
N LEU A 153 3.39 -3.06 -12.08
CA LEU A 153 1.98 -3.23 -12.43
C LEU A 153 1.69 -2.75 -13.85
N ARG A 154 2.24 -1.60 -14.26
CA ARG A 154 2.12 -1.08 -15.62
C ARG A 154 2.75 -2.05 -16.64
N ALA A 155 3.94 -2.56 -16.35
CA ALA A 155 4.60 -3.54 -17.20
C ALA A 155 3.82 -4.86 -17.30
N PHE A 156 3.17 -5.31 -16.22
CA PHE A 156 2.30 -6.47 -16.22
C PHE A 156 1.04 -6.27 -17.07
N ALA A 157 0.34 -5.14 -16.89
CA ALA A 157 -0.91 -4.86 -17.59
C ALA A 157 -0.70 -4.48 -19.07
N GLY A 158 0.49 -3.97 -19.43
CA GLY A 158 0.81 -3.57 -20.80
C GLY A 158 -0.18 -2.53 -21.33
N ASN A 159 -0.74 -2.79 -22.52
CA ASN A 159 -1.72 -1.91 -23.15
C ASN A 159 -3.06 -1.82 -22.39
N ALA A 160 -3.33 -2.74 -21.46
CA ALA A 160 -4.53 -2.70 -20.63
C ALA A 160 -4.37 -1.78 -19.40
N PHE A 161 -3.17 -1.25 -19.14
CA PHE A 161 -2.99 -0.30 -18.05
C PHE A 161 -3.78 0.98 -18.32
N PRO A 162 -4.57 1.51 -17.36
CA PRO A 162 -5.37 2.69 -17.61
C PRO A 162 -4.56 3.92 -18.03
N HIS A 163 -5.09 4.70 -18.97
CA HIS A 163 -4.48 5.95 -19.43
C HIS A 163 -4.80 7.15 -18.52
N TYR A 164 -5.83 7.03 -17.68
CA TYR A 164 -6.28 8.08 -16.78
C TYR A 164 -6.35 7.59 -15.34
N ASN A 165 -6.22 8.53 -14.39
CA ASN A 165 -6.46 8.25 -12.98
C ASN A 165 -7.95 7.99 -12.70
N GLY A 166 -8.26 7.28 -11.62
CA GLY A 166 -9.62 6.97 -11.17
C GLY A 166 -10.23 5.73 -11.80
N GLN A 167 -9.43 4.93 -12.53
CA GLN A 167 -9.87 3.80 -13.33
C GLN A 167 -9.50 2.47 -12.67
N PRO A 168 -10.35 1.44 -12.73
CA PRO A 168 -9.98 0.11 -12.26
C PRO A 168 -8.78 -0.43 -13.04
N ILE A 169 -7.94 -1.23 -12.38
CA ILE A 169 -6.83 -1.95 -13.01
C ILE A 169 -7.21 -3.41 -13.05
N ASP A 170 -7.48 -3.92 -14.25
CA ASP A 170 -7.89 -5.31 -14.43
C ASP A 170 -6.80 -6.27 -13.98
N ASN A 171 -7.23 -7.38 -13.38
CA ASN A 171 -6.36 -8.44 -12.87
C ASN A 171 -5.28 -7.97 -11.87
N ALA A 172 -5.59 -6.97 -11.04
CA ALA A 172 -4.66 -6.46 -10.03
C ALA A 172 -5.30 -6.32 -8.64
N TRP A 173 -4.62 -6.83 -7.60
CA TRP A 173 -5.14 -6.86 -6.23
C TRP A 173 -4.09 -6.62 -5.15
N VAL A 174 -4.54 -6.11 -4.01
CA VAL A 174 -3.84 -6.22 -2.73
C VAL A 174 -4.47 -7.36 -1.93
N VAL A 175 -3.66 -8.30 -1.47
CA VAL A 175 -4.08 -9.44 -0.65
C VAL A 175 -3.47 -9.27 0.74
N ILE A 176 -4.29 -9.21 1.78
CA ILE A 176 -3.86 -8.91 3.15
C ILE A 176 -4.20 -10.07 4.09
N ASP A 177 -3.19 -10.51 4.82
CA ASP A 177 -3.22 -11.64 5.73
C ASP A 177 -2.90 -11.29 7.16
N GLY A 178 -3.61 -11.95 8.08
CA GLY A 178 -3.34 -11.92 9.50
C GLY A 178 -3.98 -10.74 10.23
N GLU A 179 -4.14 -10.91 11.53
CA GLU A 179 -4.51 -9.88 12.50
C GLU A 179 -3.61 -10.12 13.73
N PRO A 180 -2.47 -9.42 13.85
CA PRO A 180 -1.61 -9.48 15.02
C PRO A 180 -2.21 -8.73 16.21
#